data_AF-A0AAW8KI61-F1
#
_entry.id   AF-A0AAW8KI61-F1
#
_cell.length_a   1.000
_cell.length_b   1.000
_cell.length_c   1.000
_cell.angle_alpha   90.00
_cell.angle_beta   90.00
_cell.angle_gamma   90.00
#
_symmetry.space_group_name_H-M   'P 1'
#
loop_
_entity.id
_entity.type
_entity.pdbx_description
1 polymer ?
#
loop_
_entity_poly.entity_id
_entity_poly.type
_entity_poly.pdbx_seq_one_letter_code
_entity_poly.pdbx_strand_id
1 'polypeptide(L)' 'MFYDISMIVLIPGMLLGMYAQMKVNSTYNRYSRVMSHSGYTGAQFARKMLNDNGLYDVTITQVNGH' A
#
# COMPACT_ATOMS: atom_id res chain seq x y z
N MET A 1 -29.75 2.40 -36.10
CA MET A 1 -30.05 1.84 -34.78
C MET A 1 -28.93 0.86 -34.43
N PHE A 2 -27.75 1.41 -34.14
CA PHE A 2 -26.57 0.64 -33.76
C PHE A 2 -26.66 0.40 -32.27
N TYR A 3 -27.08 -0.80 -31.86
CA TYR A 3 -26.76 -1.28 -30.53
C TYR A 3 -25.28 -1.65 -30.57
N ASP A 4 -24.48 -0.61 -30.33
CA ASP A 4 -23.03 -0.59 -30.30
C ASP A 4 -22.49 -1.66 -29.33
N ILE A 5 -22.11 -2.82 -29.87
CA ILE A 5 -21.41 -3.93 -29.20
C ILE A 5 -20.23 -3.44 -28.34
N SER A 6 -19.65 -2.30 -28.71
CA SER A 6 -18.65 -1.55 -27.97
C SER A 6 -19.09 -1.16 -26.54
N MET A 7 -20.33 -0.76 -26.30
CA MET A 7 -20.81 -0.44 -24.94
C MET A 7 -20.97 -1.69 -24.06
N ILE A 8 -21.44 -2.81 -24.63
CA ILE A 8 -21.64 -4.06 -23.88
C ILE A 8 -20.31 -4.67 -23.40
N VAL A 9 -19.21 -4.46 -24.15
CA VAL A 9 -17.87 -4.94 -23.76
C VAL A 9 -17.16 -3.95 -22.80
N LEU A 10 -17.44 -2.66 -22.91
CA LEU A 10 -16.88 -1.63 -22.02
C LEU A 10 -17.36 -1.76 -20.56
N ILE A 11 -18.64 -2.10 -20.37
CA ILE A 11 -19.25 -2.23 -19.03
C ILE A 11 -18.50 -3.24 -18.15
N PRO A 12 -18.26 -4.51 -18.55
CA PRO A 12 -17.52 -5.46 -17.73
C PRO A 12 -16.04 -5.04 -17.53
N GLY A 13 -15.40 -4.42 -18.53
CA GLY A 13 -14.04 -3.90 -18.39
C GLY A 13 -13.92 -2.81 -17.32
N MET A 14 -14.87 -1.85 -17.31
CA MET A 14 -14.93 -0.81 -16.27
C MET A 14 -15.24 -1.40 -14.90
N LEU A 15 -16.16 -2.37 -14.79
CA LEU A 15 -16.48 -3.03 -13.53
C LEU A 15 -15.28 -3.77 -12.93
N LEU A 16 -14.49 -4.46 -13.77
CA LEU A 16 -13.26 -5.12 -13.34
C LEU A 16 -12.20 -4.11 -12.89
N GLY A 17 -12.03 -3.00 -13.62
CA GLY A 17 -11.12 -1.92 -13.25
C GLY A 17 -11.49 -1.26 -11.93
N MET A 18 -12.79 -0.99 -11.70
CA MET A 18 -13.30 -0.45 -10.43
C MET A 18 -13.09 -1.45 -9.29
N TYR A 19 -13.33 -2.75 -9.52
CA TYR A 19 -13.07 -3.78 -8.52
C TYR A 19 -11.58 -3.87 -8.14
N ALA A 20 -10.69 -3.81 -9.14
CA ALA A 20 -9.25 -3.79 -8.91
C ALA A 20 -8.81 -2.54 -8.13
N GLN A 21 -9.30 -1.36 -8.50
CA GLN A 21 -9.04 -0.11 -7.77
C GLN A 21 -9.56 -0.17 -6.33
N MET A 22 -10.77 -0.69 -6.11
CA MET A 22 -11.31 -0.88 -4.77
C MET A 22 -10.46 -1.85 -3.95
N LYS A 23 -10.01 -2.96 -4.54
CA LYS A 23 -9.17 -3.94 -3.86
C LYS A 23 -7.80 -3.35 -3.51
N VAL A 24 -7.13 -2.67 -4.44
CA VAL A 24 -5.83 -2.03 -4.19
C VAL A 24 -5.94 -0.91 -3.17
N ASN A 25 -6.96 -0.06 -3.26
CA ASN A 25 -7.19 0.98 -2.26
C ASN A 25 -7.56 0.38 -0.89
N SER A 26 -8.33 -0.70 -0.84
CA SER A 26 -8.64 -1.39 0.41
C SER A 26 -7.40 -2.03 1.03
N THR A 27 -6.59 -2.71 0.23
CA THR A 27 -5.29 -3.26 0.63
C THR A 27 -4.36 -2.14 1.07
N TYR A 28 -4.12 -1.12 0.26
CA TYR A 28 -3.27 0.02 0.60
C TYR A 28 -3.77 0.77 1.84
N ASN A 29 -5.08 0.99 2.00
CA ASN A 29 -5.62 1.61 3.20
C ASN A 29 -5.51 0.68 4.41
N ARG A 30 -5.68 -0.63 4.24
CA ARG A 30 -5.50 -1.62 5.31
C ARG A 30 -4.03 -1.74 5.73
N TYR A 31 -3.09 -1.69 4.80
CA TYR A 31 -1.65 -1.84 5.07
C TYR A 31 -0.96 -0.51 5.41
N SER A 32 -1.39 0.63 4.86
CA SER A 32 -0.89 1.97 5.25
C SER A 32 -1.44 2.42 6.59
N ARG A 33 -2.64 1.96 6.99
CA ARG A 33 -3.22 2.22 8.31
C ARG A 33 -2.79 1.21 9.37
N VAL A 34 -2.02 0.17 8.99
CA VAL A 34 -1.18 -0.56 9.93
C VAL A 34 0.02 0.35 10.26
N MET A 35 -0.25 1.43 10.99
CA MET A 35 0.70 1.84 12.01
C MET A 35 0.85 0.62 12.90
N SER A 36 2.09 0.11 13.00
CA SER A 36 2.44 -1.08 13.76
C SER A 36 1.60 -1.13 15.04
N HIS A 37 0.85 -2.22 15.21
CA HIS A 37 -0.08 -2.43 16.33
C HIS A 37 0.56 -2.29 17.73
N SER A 38 1.87 -2.06 17.77
CA SER A 38 2.72 -1.82 18.93
C SER A 38 3.04 -0.33 19.20
N GLY A 39 2.48 0.62 18.45
CA GLY A 39 2.74 2.06 18.66
C GLY A 39 4.11 2.55 18.16
N TYR A 40 4.90 1.66 17.55
CA TYR A 40 6.22 1.97 17.01
C TYR A 40 6.16 2.23 15.50
N THR A 41 6.66 3.37 15.04
CA THR A 41 6.86 3.60 13.59
C THR A 41 7.91 2.63 13.05
N GLY A 42 7.88 2.30 11.76
CA GLY A 42 8.90 1.41 11.14
C GLY A 42 10.34 1.90 11.38
N ALA A 43 10.53 3.22 11.42
CA ALA A 43 11.80 3.84 11.80
C ALA A 43 12.20 3.58 13.26
N GLN A 44 11.24 3.61 14.19
CA GLN A 44 11.50 3.29 15.60
C GLN A 44 11.82 1.80 15.81
N PHE A 45 11.15 0.89 15.09
CA PHE A 45 11.47 -0.53 15.13
C PHE A 45 12.89 -0.80 14.60
N ALA A 46 13.25 -0.21 13.46
CA ALA A 46 14.60 -0.28 12.90
C ALA A 46 15.65 0.28 13.89
N ARG A 47 15.35 1.39 14.59
CA ARG A 47 16.26 1.97 15.58
C ARG A 47 16.45 1.06 16.79
N LYS A 48 15.37 0.45 17.27
CA LYS A 48 15.44 -0.50 18.38
C LYS A 48 16.28 -1.72 18.01
N MET A 49 16.06 -2.30 16.83
CA MET A 49 16.81 -3.47 16.36
C MET A 49 18.31 -3.18 16.15
N LEU A 50 18.68 -2.00 15.65
CA LEU A 50 20.08 -1.58 15.52
C LEU A 50 20.74 -1.33 16.89
N ASN A 51 20.02 -0.68 17.82
CA ASN A 51 20.49 -0.48 19.19
C ASN A 51 20.71 -1.81 19.91
N ASP A 52 19.81 -2.79 19.74
CA ASP A 52 19.91 -4.12 20.33
C ASP A 52 21.11 -4.92 19.77
N ASN A 53 21.62 -4.55 18.59
CA ASN A 53 22.84 -5.10 17.97
C ASN A 53 24.11 -4.27 18.25
N GLY A 54 24.03 -3.23 19.08
CA GLY A 54 25.17 -2.37 19.41
C GLY A 54 25.62 -1.42 18.28
N LEU A 55 24.79 -1.27 17.24
CA LEU A 55 25.07 -0.42 16.08
C LEU A 55 24.44 0.96 16.26
N TYR A 56 25.16 1.87 16.93
CA TYR A 56 24.68 3.23 17.21
C TYR A 56 25.00 4.25 16.12
N ASP A 57 26.00 3.97 15.27
CA ASP A 57 26.52 4.88 14.25
C ASP A 57 25.73 4.84 12.92
N VAL A 58 24.65 4.06 12.87
CA VAL A 58 23.87 3.87 11.64
C VAL A 58 22.70 4.85 11.59
N THR A 59 22.66 5.65 10.52
CA THR A 59 21.58 6.60 10.26
C THR A 59 20.40 5.91 9.56
N ILE A 60 19.21 6.02 10.14
CA ILE A 60 17.98 5.45 9.56
C ILE A 60 17.35 6.51 8.68
N THR A 61 17.20 6.19 7.39
CA THR A 61 16.59 7.09 6.42
C THR A 61 15.28 6.48 5.93
N GLN A 62 14.18 7.22 6.00
CA GLN A 62 12.91 6.80 5.42
C GLN A 62 12.94 7.07 3.91
N VAL A 63 12.81 6.02 3.10
CA VAL A 63 12.61 6.16 1.64
C VAL A 63 11.12 6.22 1.35
N ASN A 64 10.72 7.14 0.48
CA ASN A 64 9.37 7.12 -0.09
C ASN A 64 9.32 5.96 -1.09
N GLY A 65 8.48 4.97 -0.82
CA GLY A 65 8.20 3.91 -1.80
C GLY A 65 7.57 4.50 -3.05
N HIS A 66 7.99 4.02 -4.23
CA HIS A 66 7.41 4.36 -5.53
C HIS A 66 6.07 3.67 -5.75
#